data_AF-A0A1U8A9B5-F1
#
_entry.id   AF-A0A1U8A9B5-F1
#
_cell.length_a   1.000
_cell.length_b   1.000
_cell.length_c   1.000
_cell.angle_alpha   90.00
_cell.angle_beta   90.00
_cell.angle_gamma   90.00
#
_symmetry.space_group_name_H-M   'P 1'
#
loop_
_entity.id
_entity.type
_entity.pdbx_description
1 polymer ?
#
loop_
_entity_poly.entity_id
_entity_poly.type
_entity_poly.pdbx_seq_one_letter_code
_entity_poly.pdbx_strand_id
1 'polypeptide(L)'
;MAASSVSSPLCTWLVAACMSVACEKEHSPKPSLFMSSKRLSRWARRRRIVSKCSGGGDDFPRNLISSFCGSSIQGLMSSCLAFEPCEKYYSSKGISSLTLFGDNGFSLFSSKNGPMTRRQKRINRATHSGKAMAVAVQPAKEVATKKKPLKKQRRVVVTGTGVVTPIGHDPDIFYNNLLEGISGISEIEAFNCAPFPTRIAGEIKSFSTDGWVAPKLSKRADKFMLYMLTAGKKALADGGITEEVMEELNKARCGVLIGSAMGGMQVFNDAIEALRVSYKKMNPFCVPFATTNMGSAMLAMDLGWMGPNYSISTACATSNFCILNAANHIIRGEADMMLCGGSDAAVIPIGLGGFVACRALSQRNSDPTKASRPWDIDRDGFVMGEGAGVLLLEELEHAKKRGANIYAEFLGGSFTCDAYHMTEPHPDGAGVVLCIDKALAQSGVAREDVNYVNAHATSTQAGDLKEYQALIRCFGQNPELRVNSTKSMIGHLLGAAGAVEAVATVQAIRTGWIHPNVNLENPDKGVDTSVLVGPKKERLDVKVALSNSFGFGGHNSSILFAPYK
;
A
#
# COMPACT_ATOMS: atom_id res chain seq x y z
N MET A 1 -19.92 -17.55 -51.12
CA MET A 1 -20.02 -16.07 -51.14
C MET A 1 -19.62 -15.61 -49.75
N ALA A 2 -18.36 -15.22 -49.47
CA ALA A 2 -17.76 -13.88 -49.68
C ALA A 2 -18.73 -12.72 -49.36
N ALA A 3 -18.41 -11.65 -48.62
CA ALA A 3 -17.29 -11.16 -47.81
C ALA A 3 -17.85 -10.00 -46.95
N SER A 4 -17.38 -9.66 -45.74
CA SER A 4 -16.42 -8.56 -45.44
C SER A 4 -16.68 -8.12 -43.97
N SER A 5 -15.75 -8.30 -43.02
CA SER A 5 -14.68 -7.39 -42.55
C SER A 5 -15.13 -5.99 -42.09
N VAL A 6 -15.02 -5.71 -40.79
CA VAL A 6 -14.21 -4.58 -40.25
C VAL A 6 -13.73 -4.94 -38.82
N SER A 7 -12.41 -4.94 -38.65
CA SER A 7 -11.63 -5.10 -37.43
C SER A 7 -11.42 -3.78 -36.69
N SER A 8 -11.30 -3.83 -35.35
CA SER A 8 -10.69 -2.77 -34.52
C SER A 8 -9.52 -3.38 -33.71
N PRO A 9 -8.33 -2.75 -33.63
CA PRO A 9 -7.10 -3.42 -33.20
C PRO A 9 -6.70 -3.03 -31.76
N LEU A 10 -7.17 -3.74 -30.74
CA LEU A 10 -6.65 -3.60 -29.37
C LEU A 10 -6.80 -4.93 -28.60
N CYS A 11 -5.77 -5.79 -28.68
CA CYS A 11 -5.35 -6.81 -27.70
C CYS A 11 -4.68 -7.99 -28.41
N THR A 12 -3.36 -7.96 -28.63
CA THR A 12 -2.65 -9.18 -29.10
C THR A 12 -1.15 -9.23 -28.80
N TRP A 13 -0.75 -8.83 -27.58
CA TRP A 13 0.62 -9.09 -27.10
C TRP A 13 0.70 -9.92 -25.80
N LEU A 14 -0.44 -10.39 -25.26
CA LEU A 14 -0.48 -11.15 -24.00
C LEU A 14 -0.99 -12.59 -24.13
N VAL A 15 -1.31 -13.08 -25.33
CA VAL A 15 -1.83 -14.45 -25.55
C VAL A 15 -0.81 -15.39 -26.22
N ALA A 16 0.31 -14.87 -26.73
CA ALA A 16 1.29 -15.67 -27.49
C ALA A 16 2.34 -16.41 -26.63
N ALA A 17 2.35 -16.28 -25.30
CA ALA A 17 3.38 -16.89 -24.44
C ALA A 17 2.93 -18.14 -23.67
N CYS A 18 1.69 -18.62 -23.81
CA CYS A 18 1.15 -19.70 -22.98
C CYS A 18 0.76 -20.99 -23.72
N MET A 19 1.04 -21.16 -25.02
CA MET A 19 0.72 -22.41 -25.75
C MET A 19 1.85 -22.92 -26.65
N SER A 20 3.02 -23.24 -26.10
CA SER A 20 4.07 -23.96 -26.86
C SER A 20 4.94 -24.90 -26.01
N VAL A 21 4.31 -25.73 -25.17
CA VAL A 21 4.95 -26.96 -24.65
C VAL A 21 3.91 -28.07 -24.56
N ALA A 22 3.72 -28.84 -25.64
CA ALA A 22 3.27 -30.23 -25.58
C ALA A 22 3.41 -30.92 -26.95
N CYS A 23 3.89 -32.16 -26.89
CA CYS A 23 3.97 -33.18 -27.94
C CYS A 23 5.08 -33.07 -29.00
N GLU A 24 6.14 -33.83 -28.79
CA GLU A 24 6.50 -34.89 -29.75
C GLU A 24 7.09 -36.10 -29.01
N LYS A 25 6.53 -37.29 -29.29
CA LYS A 25 6.94 -38.59 -28.75
C LYS A 25 7.90 -39.27 -29.73
N GLU A 26 8.92 -39.87 -29.12
CA GLU A 26 9.83 -40.96 -29.50
C GLU A 26 9.71 -41.66 -30.86
N HIS A 27 10.87 -41.88 -31.50
CA HIS A 27 11.28 -43.21 -31.95
C HIS A 27 12.81 -43.38 -31.93
N SER A 28 13.29 -44.45 -31.30
CA SER A 28 14.65 -45.01 -31.41
C SER A 28 14.66 -46.21 -32.35
N PRO A 29 15.82 -46.58 -32.94
CA PRO A 29 16.56 -47.71 -32.36
C PRO A 29 18.11 -47.55 -32.36
N LYS A 30 18.77 -48.39 -31.54
CA LYS A 30 20.22 -48.47 -31.22
C LYS A 30 21.02 -49.36 -32.23
N PRO A 31 22.26 -49.85 -31.92
CA PRO A 31 23.58 -49.21 -32.06
C PRO A 31 24.62 -50.09 -32.81
N SER A 32 25.80 -49.57 -33.18
CA SER A 32 27.01 -50.41 -33.36
C SER A 32 28.33 -49.61 -33.38
N LEU A 33 29.39 -50.32 -32.96
CA LEU A 33 30.78 -49.91 -32.75
C LEU A 33 31.54 -49.62 -34.05
N PHE A 34 32.61 -48.80 -34.01
CA PHE A 34 34.02 -49.24 -34.26
C PHE A 34 35.03 -48.07 -34.20
N MET A 35 36.28 -48.45 -33.89
CA MET A 35 37.48 -47.65 -33.66
C MET A 35 38.12 -47.00 -34.91
N SER A 36 39.08 -46.09 -34.64
CA SER A 36 40.46 -46.05 -35.22
C SER A 36 40.87 -44.92 -36.18
N SER A 37 41.66 -43.98 -35.61
CA SER A 37 43.05 -43.58 -35.97
C SER A 37 43.42 -42.83 -37.28
N LYS A 38 44.33 -41.84 -37.06
CA LYS A 38 45.42 -41.31 -37.95
C LYS A 38 44.98 -40.45 -39.16
N ARG A 39 45.71 -39.43 -39.64
CA ARG A 39 46.81 -38.52 -39.22
C ARG A 39 47.00 -37.55 -40.43
N LEU A 40 47.41 -36.30 -40.17
CA LEU A 40 48.17 -35.38 -41.08
C LEU A 40 47.43 -34.86 -42.34
N SER A 41 47.61 -33.64 -42.87
CA SER A 41 48.39 -32.43 -42.57
C SER A 41 48.03 -31.34 -43.62
N ARG A 42 48.08 -30.04 -43.26
CA ARG A 42 48.81 -28.93 -43.95
C ARG A 42 48.22 -27.52 -43.71
N TRP A 43 49.13 -26.68 -43.19
CA TRP A 43 49.27 -25.22 -43.15
C TRP A 43 48.34 -24.27 -43.93
N ALA A 44 47.93 -23.16 -43.29
CA ALA A 44 48.46 -21.78 -43.46
C ALA A 44 47.70 -20.80 -42.52
N ARG A 45 48.32 -20.27 -41.46
CA ARG A 45 49.09 -19.00 -41.36
C ARG A 45 48.23 -17.71 -41.40
N ARG A 46 47.94 -17.11 -40.23
CA ARG A 46 48.19 -15.69 -39.92
C ARG A 46 48.12 -15.41 -38.41
N ARG A 47 49.25 -14.93 -37.86
CA ARG A 47 49.41 -14.36 -36.51
C ARG A 47 49.05 -12.88 -36.52
N ARG A 48 48.48 -12.37 -35.43
CA ARG A 48 49.00 -11.19 -34.71
C ARG A 48 48.90 -11.45 -33.20
N ILE A 49 50.05 -11.37 -32.56
CA ILE A 49 50.31 -11.35 -31.11
C ILE A 49 50.80 -9.92 -30.82
N VAL A 50 50.48 -9.39 -29.63
CA VAL A 50 51.33 -8.63 -28.67
C VAL A 50 50.35 -8.22 -27.55
N SER A 51 50.22 -8.92 -26.42
CA SER A 51 51.10 -9.09 -25.23
C SER A 51 51.13 -7.88 -24.27
N LYS A 52 50.73 -8.16 -23.02
CA LYS A 52 50.93 -7.41 -21.78
C LYS A 52 52.41 -7.02 -21.56
N CYS A 53 52.66 -5.94 -20.84
CA CYS A 53 53.63 -5.88 -19.75
C CYS A 53 53.34 -4.72 -18.79
N SER A 54 53.77 -4.91 -17.54
CA SER A 54 53.46 -4.17 -16.32
C SER A 54 54.56 -3.17 -15.94
N GLY A 55 54.20 -2.15 -15.14
CA GLY A 55 55.00 -1.71 -13.98
C GLY A 55 55.82 -0.42 -14.08
N GLY A 56 55.52 0.52 -13.17
CA GLY A 56 56.52 1.31 -12.42
C GLY A 56 56.67 2.81 -12.72
N GLY A 57 56.59 3.65 -11.69
CA GLY A 57 57.34 4.91 -11.58
C GLY A 57 56.52 6.19 -11.37
N ASP A 58 56.74 6.83 -10.21
CA ASP A 58 56.17 8.07 -9.66
C ASP A 58 56.42 9.34 -10.52
N ASP A 59 55.59 10.40 -10.38
CA ASP A 59 55.89 11.64 -9.61
C ASP A 59 54.97 12.86 -9.96
N PHE A 60 54.74 13.74 -8.95
CA PHE A 60 54.11 15.10 -8.93
C PHE A 60 52.56 15.30 -8.90
N PRO A 61 52.05 16.38 -8.24
CA PRO A 61 52.26 16.82 -6.85
C PRO A 61 50.93 17.13 -6.08
N ARG A 62 51.04 17.33 -4.76
CA ARG A 62 49.98 17.85 -3.88
C ARG A 62 49.94 19.39 -3.84
N ASN A 63 48.71 19.90 -3.73
CA ASN A 63 48.21 21.15 -3.12
C ASN A 63 47.59 22.21 -4.05
N LEU A 64 46.53 22.83 -3.48
CA LEU A 64 45.54 23.80 -4.01
C LEU A 64 44.37 23.14 -4.77
N ILE A 65 43.09 23.20 -4.40
CA ILE A 65 42.32 24.10 -3.53
C ILE A 65 41.10 23.34 -2.97
N SER A 66 40.86 23.56 -1.68
CA SER A 66 39.64 23.27 -0.92
C SER A 66 38.40 23.98 -1.49
N SER A 67 37.22 23.38 -1.29
CA SER A 67 35.87 23.93 -1.51
C SER A 67 35.16 23.39 -2.76
N PHE A 68 34.57 22.20 -2.63
CA PHE A 68 33.25 21.91 -3.20
C PHE A 68 32.60 20.80 -2.35
N CYS A 69 32.14 21.18 -1.17
CA CYS A 69 31.29 20.34 -0.33
C CYS A 69 29.86 20.92 -0.38
N GLY A 70 28.88 20.06 -0.69
CA GLY A 70 27.55 20.19 -0.08
C GLY A 70 26.43 20.91 -0.83
N SER A 71 26.33 20.86 -2.18
CA SER A 71 25.15 21.47 -2.86
C SER A 71 24.54 20.68 -4.02
N SER A 72 25.15 19.58 -4.50
CA SER A 72 24.70 18.97 -5.76
C SER A 72 23.59 17.91 -5.60
N ILE A 73 23.52 17.16 -4.49
CA ILE A 73 22.55 16.06 -4.35
C ILE A 73 21.15 16.56 -3.99
N GLN A 74 21.06 17.58 -3.13
CA GLN A 74 19.78 18.20 -2.74
C GLN A 74 19.17 18.93 -3.94
N GLY A 75 20.00 19.60 -4.74
CA GLY A 75 19.61 20.18 -6.02
C GLY A 75 19.16 19.13 -7.03
N LEU A 76 19.83 17.98 -7.14
CA LEU A 76 19.45 16.90 -8.07
C LEU A 76 18.11 16.24 -7.71
N MET A 77 17.85 16.03 -6.41
CA MET A 77 16.55 15.53 -5.97
C MET A 77 15.45 16.59 -6.15
N SER A 78 15.67 17.86 -5.79
CA SER A 78 14.66 18.88 -6.06
C SER A 78 14.43 19.14 -7.56
N SER A 79 15.46 19.06 -8.42
CA SER A 79 15.35 19.34 -9.86
C SER A 79 14.77 18.18 -10.67
N CYS A 80 14.92 16.94 -10.22
CA CYS A 80 14.35 15.75 -10.90
C CYS A 80 12.94 15.40 -10.40
N LEU A 81 12.47 15.99 -9.29
CA LEU A 81 11.24 15.59 -8.61
C LEU A 81 10.12 16.64 -8.63
N ALA A 82 10.42 17.89 -9.05
CA ALA A 82 9.38 18.87 -9.34
C ALA A 82 8.63 18.45 -10.61
N PHE A 83 7.45 17.83 -10.44
CA PHE A 83 6.55 17.58 -11.55
C PHE A 83 5.95 18.91 -12.02
N GLU A 84 6.57 19.56 -13.00
CA GLU A 84 5.88 20.59 -13.77
C GLU A 84 4.74 19.94 -14.57
N PRO A 85 3.51 20.50 -14.55
CA PRO A 85 2.43 20.00 -15.38
C PRO A 85 2.86 19.94 -16.85
N CYS A 86 2.71 18.78 -17.48
CA CYS A 86 3.08 18.63 -18.89
C CYS A 86 2.15 19.49 -19.76
N GLU A 87 2.63 20.67 -20.18
CA GLU A 87 1.85 21.62 -20.99
C GLU A 87 1.30 20.99 -22.28
N LYS A 88 2.00 19.99 -22.84
CA LYS A 88 1.55 19.25 -24.04
C LYS A 88 0.23 18.51 -23.85
N TYR A 89 -0.11 18.10 -22.62
CA TYR A 89 -1.40 17.47 -22.33
C TYR A 89 -2.55 18.48 -22.39
N TYR A 90 -2.30 19.74 -22.03
CA TYR A 90 -3.28 20.83 -22.07
C TYR A 90 -3.31 21.57 -23.42
N SER A 91 -2.28 21.46 -24.25
CA SER A 91 -2.21 22.13 -25.57
C SER A 91 -2.66 21.29 -26.78
N SER A 92 -3.08 20.03 -26.64
CA SER A 92 -3.53 19.25 -27.81
C SER A 92 -5.05 19.26 -28.02
N LYS A 93 -5.48 20.19 -28.87
CA LYS A 93 -6.70 20.23 -29.73
C LYS A 93 -8.07 20.44 -29.05
N GLY A 94 -8.65 21.58 -29.41
CA GLY A 94 -10.05 21.92 -29.16
C GLY A 94 -11.05 21.02 -29.87
N ILE A 95 -12.15 20.78 -29.15
CA ILE A 95 -13.49 20.60 -29.71
C ILE A 95 -14.33 21.68 -29.05
N SER A 96 -14.76 22.65 -29.84
CA SER A 96 -15.77 23.62 -29.45
C SER A 96 -17.14 22.95 -29.33
N SER A 97 -17.74 23.10 -28.15
CA SER A 97 -19.18 23.23 -27.88
C SER A 97 -20.17 22.23 -28.50
N LEU A 98 -20.75 21.39 -27.65
CA LEU A 98 -22.18 21.07 -27.69
C LEU A 98 -22.74 21.24 -26.27
N THR A 99 -23.09 22.48 -25.95
CA THR A 99 -24.01 22.83 -24.86
C THR A 99 -25.41 22.44 -25.31
N LEU A 100 -26.00 21.46 -24.64
CA LEU A 100 -27.41 21.11 -24.73
C LEU A 100 -27.95 20.98 -23.31
N PHE A 101 -28.83 21.93 -22.97
CA PHE A 101 -29.74 22.09 -21.82
C PHE A 101 -29.48 23.36 -21.01
N GLY A 102 -30.42 24.30 -21.18
CA GLY A 102 -30.34 25.68 -20.75
C GLY A 102 -31.16 26.06 -19.52
N ASP A 103 -30.93 27.33 -19.18
CA ASP A 103 -31.80 28.37 -18.61
C ASP A 103 -32.55 28.16 -17.29
N ASN A 104 -32.11 28.93 -16.28
CA ASN A 104 -32.80 30.11 -15.72
C ASN A 104 -31.88 30.75 -14.65
N GLY A 105 -31.62 32.06 -14.53
CA GLY A 105 -32.11 33.27 -15.18
C GLY A 105 -31.44 34.52 -14.53
N PHE A 106 -31.84 35.71 -15.02
CA PHE A 106 -31.59 37.08 -14.53
C PHE A 106 -30.37 37.90 -15.04
N SER A 107 -30.58 38.52 -16.22
CA SER A 107 -30.65 39.99 -16.48
C SER A 107 -29.70 40.97 -15.77
N LEU A 108 -28.91 41.73 -16.55
CA LEU A 108 -29.04 43.20 -16.65
C LEU A 108 -28.21 43.80 -17.81
N PHE A 109 -28.77 44.87 -18.39
CA PHE A 109 -28.50 45.57 -19.64
C PHE A 109 -27.12 46.24 -19.79
N SER A 110 -26.62 46.36 -21.03
CA SER A 110 -26.38 47.68 -21.64
C SER A 110 -26.19 47.62 -23.16
N SER A 111 -26.73 48.65 -23.83
CA SER A 111 -26.96 48.85 -25.25
C SER A 111 -25.77 49.52 -25.96
N LYS A 112 -25.62 49.28 -27.29
CA LYS A 112 -25.43 50.37 -28.29
C LYS A 112 -25.49 49.88 -29.75
N ASN A 113 -26.62 50.21 -30.40
CA ASN A 113 -26.86 50.72 -31.76
C ASN A 113 -25.88 50.48 -32.93
N GLY A 114 -26.43 50.03 -34.08
CA GLY A 114 -25.94 50.33 -35.44
C GLY A 114 -26.58 49.47 -36.54
N PRO A 115 -27.04 50.00 -37.70
CA PRO A 115 -28.30 49.55 -38.32
C PRO A 115 -28.22 48.55 -39.49
N MET A 116 -29.38 47.94 -39.75
CA MET A 116 -29.75 47.12 -40.91
C MET A 116 -29.54 47.81 -42.27
N THR A 117 -29.24 47.01 -43.30
CA THR A 117 -29.85 47.19 -44.62
C THR A 117 -30.35 45.87 -45.20
N ARG A 118 -31.56 45.94 -45.73
CA ARG A 118 -32.41 44.88 -46.24
C ARG A 118 -32.23 44.80 -47.76
N ARG A 119 -32.47 43.60 -48.32
CA ARG A 119 -33.11 43.34 -49.63
C ARG A 119 -32.17 43.01 -50.81
N GLN A 120 -32.04 41.72 -51.11
CA GLN A 120 -32.30 41.25 -52.48
C GLN A 120 -32.87 39.82 -52.47
N LYS A 121 -33.89 39.62 -53.30
CA LYS A 121 -34.83 38.49 -53.30
C LYS A 121 -34.80 37.88 -54.69
N ARG A 122 -34.77 36.53 -54.75
CA ARG A 122 -34.99 35.61 -55.91
C ARG A 122 -33.88 35.65 -56.97
N ILE A 123 -33.39 34.54 -57.51
CA ILE A 123 -34.04 33.47 -58.30
C ILE A 123 -33.04 32.26 -58.27
N ASN A 124 -33.38 30.99 -57.98
CA ASN A 124 -33.93 30.00 -58.91
C ASN A 124 -34.26 28.67 -58.18
N ARG A 125 -35.34 28.01 -58.61
CA ARG A 125 -35.80 26.68 -58.19
C ARG A 125 -35.04 25.58 -58.94
N ALA A 126 -34.74 24.48 -58.26
CA ALA A 126 -34.80 23.14 -58.85
C ALA A 126 -35.21 22.12 -57.77
N THR A 127 -36.16 21.29 -58.16
CA THR A 127 -36.93 20.32 -57.40
C THR A 127 -36.17 19.01 -57.19
N HIS A 128 -36.29 18.37 -56.02
CA HIS A 128 -36.59 16.94 -55.95
C HIS A 128 -37.20 16.55 -54.60
N SER A 129 -38.14 15.61 -54.72
CA SER A 129 -39.11 15.12 -53.75
C SER A 129 -38.51 14.27 -52.63
N GLY A 130 -38.91 14.55 -51.39
CA GLY A 130 -38.85 13.60 -50.28
C GLY A 130 -40.12 13.73 -49.46
N LYS A 131 -40.95 12.68 -49.41
CA LYS A 131 -42.13 12.61 -48.54
C LYS A 131 -41.68 12.66 -47.08
N ALA A 132 -42.16 13.62 -46.31
CA ALA A 132 -42.04 13.61 -44.86
C ALA A 132 -43.00 12.57 -44.28
N MET A 133 -42.46 11.48 -43.75
CA MET A 133 -43.21 10.53 -42.91
C MET A 133 -43.18 11.06 -41.48
N ALA A 134 -44.32 11.56 -40.99
CA ALA A 134 -44.48 11.87 -39.57
C ALA A 134 -44.60 10.56 -38.79
N VAL A 135 -43.57 10.20 -38.03
CA VAL A 135 -43.64 9.13 -37.04
C VAL A 135 -44.28 9.72 -35.78
N ALA A 136 -45.51 9.31 -35.48
CA ALA A 136 -46.16 9.64 -34.23
C ALA A 136 -45.41 8.94 -33.09
N VAL A 137 -44.71 9.71 -32.26
CA VAL A 137 -44.10 9.24 -31.02
C VAL A 137 -45.22 8.98 -30.03
N GLN A 138 -45.51 7.71 -29.74
CA GLN A 138 -46.39 7.38 -28.63
C GLN A 138 -45.71 7.74 -27.30
N PRO A 139 -46.45 8.27 -26.31
CA PRO A 139 -45.89 8.57 -25.00
C PRO A 139 -45.40 7.26 -24.38
N ALA A 140 -44.11 7.22 -24.05
CA ALA A 140 -43.51 6.10 -23.35
C ALA A 140 -44.25 5.89 -22.03
N LYS A 141 -44.78 4.67 -21.81
CA LYS A 141 -45.28 4.24 -20.50
C LYS A 141 -44.19 4.50 -19.47
N GLU A 142 -44.50 5.28 -18.44
CA GLU A 142 -43.67 5.36 -17.24
C GLU A 142 -43.45 3.94 -16.72
N VAL A 143 -42.21 3.49 -16.84
CA VAL A 143 -41.75 2.30 -16.13
C VAL A 143 -41.75 2.70 -14.66
N ALA A 144 -42.76 2.24 -13.92
CA ALA A 144 -42.76 2.32 -12.47
C ALA A 144 -41.49 1.63 -11.97
N THR A 145 -40.46 2.41 -11.66
CA THR A 145 -39.26 1.94 -11.00
C THR A 145 -39.71 1.41 -9.64
N LYS A 146 -39.86 0.09 -9.52
CA LYS A 146 -39.97 -0.57 -8.21
C LYS A 146 -38.75 -0.11 -7.41
N LYS A 147 -38.97 0.77 -6.42
CA LYS A 147 -37.92 1.13 -5.45
C LYS A 147 -37.39 -0.20 -4.92
N LYS A 148 -36.11 -0.52 -5.21
CA LYS A 148 -35.44 -1.63 -4.54
C LYS A 148 -35.67 -1.43 -3.04
N PRO A 149 -36.09 -2.46 -2.29
CA PRO A 149 -36.23 -2.33 -0.85
C PRO A 149 -34.90 -1.80 -0.31
N LEU A 150 -34.97 -0.83 0.61
CA LEU A 150 -33.81 -0.30 1.31
C LEU A 150 -33.10 -1.48 1.98
N LYS A 151 -32.05 -1.99 1.33
CA LYS A 151 -31.26 -3.09 1.88
C LYS A 151 -30.62 -2.53 3.14
N LYS A 152 -30.93 -3.12 4.30
CA LYS A 152 -30.26 -2.79 5.56
C LYS A 152 -28.75 -2.89 5.30
N GLN A 153 -28.03 -1.80 5.54
CA GLN A 153 -26.59 -1.74 5.26
C GLN A 153 -25.89 -2.82 6.09
N ARG A 154 -25.09 -3.67 5.42
CA ARG A 154 -24.35 -4.75 6.09
C ARG A 154 -23.28 -4.11 6.98
N ARG A 155 -23.30 -4.43 8.26
CA ARG A 155 -22.32 -3.97 9.26
C ARG A 155 -21.11 -4.89 9.23
N VAL A 156 -19.93 -4.33 9.47
CA VAL A 156 -18.66 -5.07 9.44
C VAL A 156 -18.07 -5.07 10.84
N VAL A 157 -17.67 -6.24 11.32
CA VAL A 157 -17.05 -6.42 12.63
C VAL A 157 -15.69 -7.08 12.51
N VAL A 158 -14.83 -6.81 13.48
CA VAL A 158 -13.56 -7.51 13.66
C VAL A 158 -13.82 -8.70 14.57
N THR A 159 -13.59 -9.91 14.08
CA THR A 159 -13.80 -11.15 14.86
C THR A 159 -12.50 -11.85 15.22
N GLY A 160 -11.38 -11.50 14.57
CA GLY A 160 -10.07 -12.06 14.86
C GLY A 160 -8.93 -11.14 14.42
N THR A 161 -7.76 -11.32 15.02
CA THR A 161 -6.57 -10.52 14.81
C THR A 161 -5.31 -11.38 14.81
N GLY A 162 -4.31 -10.99 14.03
CA GLY A 162 -3.03 -11.68 13.98
C GLY A 162 -1.91 -10.71 13.67
N VAL A 163 -0.77 -10.90 14.32
CA VAL A 163 0.40 -10.03 14.18
C VAL A 163 1.69 -10.83 14.14
N VAL A 164 2.69 -10.27 13.47
CA VAL A 164 4.09 -10.67 13.51
C VAL A 164 4.89 -9.37 13.56
N THR A 165 5.54 -9.07 14.69
CA THR A 165 6.18 -7.77 14.94
C THR A 165 7.51 -7.94 15.68
N PRO A 166 8.37 -6.90 15.73
CA PRO A 166 9.63 -6.95 16.48
C PRO A 166 9.45 -7.18 17.99
N ILE A 167 8.27 -6.87 18.54
CA ILE A 167 7.96 -6.99 19.96
C ILE A 167 6.92 -8.07 20.26
N GLY A 168 6.55 -8.93 19.31
CA GLY A 168 5.59 -10.01 19.57
C GLY A 168 4.89 -10.53 18.33
N HIS A 169 4.60 -11.83 18.35
CA HIS A 169 3.93 -12.57 17.27
C HIS A 169 2.53 -13.05 17.65
N ASP A 170 2.06 -12.66 18.83
CA ASP A 170 0.73 -12.94 19.36
C ASP A 170 0.07 -11.59 19.72
N PRO A 171 -1.21 -11.35 19.39
CA PRO A 171 -1.85 -10.05 19.60
C PRO A 171 -1.81 -9.57 21.05
N ASP A 172 -1.94 -10.47 22.04
CA ASP A 172 -1.97 -10.08 23.44
C ASP A 172 -0.56 -9.82 23.98
N ILE A 173 0.43 -10.63 23.59
CA ILE A 173 1.84 -10.37 23.92
C ILE A 173 2.31 -9.06 23.30
N PHE A 174 2.03 -8.87 22.01
CA PHE A 174 2.33 -7.64 21.28
C PHE A 174 1.72 -6.42 21.99
N TYR A 175 0.43 -6.49 22.35
CA TYR A 175 -0.24 -5.37 22.95
C TYR A 175 0.23 -5.08 24.37
N ASN A 176 0.48 -6.11 25.19
CA ASN A 176 1.08 -5.93 26.51
C ASN A 176 2.45 -5.27 26.41
N ASN A 177 3.26 -5.66 25.43
CA ASN A 177 4.57 -5.04 25.22
C ASN A 177 4.46 -3.57 24.77
N LEU A 178 3.43 -3.21 23.98
CA LEU A 178 3.12 -1.81 23.70
C LEU A 178 2.74 -1.04 24.98
N LEU A 179 1.86 -1.62 25.81
CA LEU A 179 1.42 -0.99 27.07
C LEU A 179 2.59 -0.74 28.03
N GLU A 180 3.58 -1.63 28.06
CA GLU A 180 4.79 -1.49 28.87
C GLU A 180 5.86 -0.60 28.21
N GLY A 181 5.64 -0.09 27.00
CA GLY A 181 6.59 0.79 26.32
C GLY A 181 7.86 0.09 25.83
N ILE A 182 7.79 -1.22 25.55
CA ILE A 182 8.96 -2.01 25.12
C ILE A 182 9.36 -1.61 23.70
N SER A 183 10.60 -1.17 23.52
CA SER A 183 11.17 -0.88 22.20
C SER A 183 11.66 -2.16 21.53
N GLY A 184 11.20 -2.38 20.30
CA GLY A 184 11.71 -3.42 19.40
C GLY A 184 12.85 -2.93 18.51
N ILE A 185 13.34 -1.71 18.71
CA ILE A 185 14.39 -1.11 17.89
C ILE A 185 15.76 -1.48 18.47
N SER A 186 16.59 -2.13 17.66
CA SER A 186 17.98 -2.46 18.01
C SER A 186 18.91 -2.32 16.81
N GLU A 187 20.19 -2.62 17.02
CA GLU A 187 21.12 -2.84 15.90
C GLU A 187 20.63 -4.00 15.01
N ILE A 188 20.89 -3.88 13.71
CA ILE A 188 20.52 -4.87 12.69
C ILE A 188 21.50 -6.06 12.75
N GLU A 189 20.95 -7.27 12.87
CA GLU A 189 21.69 -8.54 12.93
C GLU A 189 21.54 -9.37 11.64
N ALA A 190 20.49 -9.11 10.83
CA ALA A 190 20.22 -9.85 9.58
C ALA A 190 21.35 -9.79 8.53
N PHE A 191 22.16 -8.74 8.53
CA PHE A 191 23.27 -8.55 7.58
C PHE A 191 24.32 -7.56 8.11
N ASN A 192 25.50 -7.54 7.50
CA ASN A 192 26.54 -6.57 7.85
C ASN A 192 26.12 -5.14 7.45
N CYS A 193 25.65 -4.37 8.43
CA CYS A 193 25.23 -2.99 8.25
C CYS A 193 26.33 -1.95 8.55
N ALA A 194 27.56 -2.34 8.92
CA ALA A 194 28.65 -1.41 9.26
C ALA A 194 28.93 -0.32 8.19
N PRO A 195 28.82 -0.58 6.88
CA PRO A 195 29.01 0.45 5.85
C PRO A 195 27.87 1.47 5.74
N PHE A 196 26.72 1.23 6.39
CA PHE A 196 25.54 2.07 6.29
C PHE A 196 25.54 3.14 7.40
N PRO A 197 25.07 4.37 7.09
CA PRO A 197 24.93 5.43 8.09
C PRO A 197 23.85 5.10 9.14
N THR A 198 22.79 4.38 8.74
CA THR A 198 21.79 3.80 9.65
C THR A 198 22.08 2.31 9.82
N ARG A 199 22.11 1.85 11.06
CA ARG A 199 22.44 0.47 11.47
C ARG A 199 21.42 -0.13 12.43
N ILE A 200 20.27 0.52 12.56
CA ILE A 200 19.22 0.17 13.51
C ILE A 200 17.90 -0.08 12.78
N ALA A 201 17.10 -1.00 13.30
CA ALA A 201 15.76 -1.30 12.79
C ALA A 201 14.90 -1.98 13.87
N GLY A 202 13.58 -1.94 13.66
CA GLY A 202 12.65 -2.91 14.24
C GLY A 202 12.71 -4.23 13.48
N GLU A 203 13.79 -5.00 13.69
CA GLU A 203 14.01 -6.30 13.06
C GLU A 203 13.27 -7.42 13.80
N ILE A 204 12.69 -8.38 13.07
CA ILE A 204 12.20 -9.61 13.68
C ILE A 204 13.35 -10.61 13.81
N LYS A 205 13.97 -10.63 15.00
CA LYS A 205 15.16 -11.47 15.28
C LYS A 205 14.88 -12.97 15.34
N SER A 206 13.71 -13.35 15.84
CA SER A 206 13.29 -14.75 15.92
C SER A 206 11.89 -14.91 15.34
N PHE A 207 11.75 -15.84 14.40
CA PHE A 207 10.50 -16.12 13.72
C PHE A 207 10.42 -17.60 13.38
N SER A 208 9.31 -18.23 13.76
CA SER A 208 8.99 -19.61 13.38
C SER A 208 7.69 -19.64 12.60
N THR A 209 7.69 -20.44 11.54
CA THR A 209 6.50 -20.75 10.75
C THR A 209 5.87 -22.09 11.16
N ASP A 210 6.39 -22.75 12.20
CA ASP A 210 5.98 -24.09 12.58
C ASP A 210 4.50 -24.12 12.98
N GLY A 211 3.77 -25.11 12.47
CA GLY A 211 2.33 -25.22 12.62
C GLY A 211 1.50 -24.28 11.73
N TRP A 212 2.11 -23.27 11.11
CA TRP A 212 1.40 -22.27 10.30
C TRP A 212 1.68 -22.37 8.80
N VAL A 213 2.92 -22.64 8.39
CA VAL A 213 3.29 -22.69 6.96
C VAL A 213 3.93 -24.03 6.64
N ALA A 214 3.57 -24.58 5.47
CA ALA A 214 4.15 -25.83 4.99
C ALA A 214 5.71 -25.72 4.91
N PRO A 215 6.47 -26.71 5.43
CA PRO A 215 7.93 -26.64 5.48
C PRO A 215 8.64 -26.44 4.14
N LYS A 216 8.00 -26.86 3.03
CA LYS A 216 8.54 -26.63 1.67
C LYS A 216 8.43 -25.16 1.25
N LEU A 217 7.37 -24.48 1.68
CA LEU A 217 7.14 -23.08 1.37
C LEU A 217 7.97 -22.17 2.29
N SER A 218 8.08 -22.50 3.57
CA SER A 218 8.85 -21.71 4.55
C SER A 218 10.32 -21.50 4.16
N LYS A 219 10.92 -22.45 3.42
CA LYS A 219 12.31 -22.38 2.95
C LYS A 219 12.51 -21.57 1.68
N ARG A 220 11.44 -21.17 0.99
CA ARG A 220 11.53 -20.59 -0.36
C ARG A 220 10.84 -19.24 -0.50
N ALA A 221 9.75 -19.02 0.23
CA ALA A 221 9.00 -17.78 0.18
C ALA A 221 9.78 -16.64 0.84
N ASP A 222 9.53 -15.42 0.36
CA ASP A 222 10.06 -14.22 0.98
C ASP A 222 9.47 -14.03 2.39
N LYS A 223 10.24 -13.41 3.29
CA LYS A 223 9.82 -13.13 4.67
C LYS A 223 8.47 -12.39 4.73
N PHE A 224 8.21 -11.43 3.82
CA PHE A 224 6.92 -10.71 3.84
C PHE A 224 5.74 -11.67 3.63
N MET A 225 5.90 -12.71 2.79
CA MET A 225 4.87 -13.73 2.60
C MET A 225 4.71 -14.59 3.85
N LEU A 226 5.83 -14.99 4.48
CA LEU A 226 5.78 -15.84 5.67
C LEU A 226 5.12 -15.13 6.86
N TYR A 227 5.43 -13.84 7.06
CA TYR A 227 4.79 -13.02 8.09
C TYR A 227 3.28 -12.93 7.86
N MET A 228 2.85 -12.67 6.62
CA MET A 228 1.42 -12.54 6.31
C MET A 228 0.65 -13.86 6.39
N LEU A 229 1.24 -14.97 5.93
CA LEU A 229 0.64 -16.30 6.02
C LEU A 229 0.44 -16.70 7.49
N THR A 230 1.45 -16.43 8.32
CA THR A 230 1.42 -16.72 9.75
C THR A 230 0.41 -15.83 10.46
N ALA A 231 0.48 -14.51 10.27
CA ALA A 231 -0.47 -13.56 10.88
C ALA A 231 -1.91 -13.82 10.42
N GLY A 232 -2.14 -14.13 9.15
CA GLY A 232 -3.48 -14.42 8.62
C GLY A 232 -4.09 -15.69 9.20
N LYS A 233 -3.32 -16.77 9.35
CA LYS A 233 -3.80 -17.98 10.01
C LYS A 233 -4.00 -17.81 11.50
N LYS A 234 -3.16 -17.01 12.17
CA LYS A 234 -3.39 -16.62 13.57
C LYS A 234 -4.67 -15.82 13.73
N ALA A 235 -4.97 -14.90 12.82
CA ALA A 235 -6.23 -14.16 12.83
C ALA A 235 -7.48 -15.06 12.65
N LEU A 236 -7.38 -16.13 11.85
CA LEU A 236 -8.44 -17.13 11.74
C LEU A 236 -8.60 -17.95 13.04
N ALA A 237 -7.49 -18.41 13.61
CA ALA A 237 -7.49 -19.17 14.85
C ALA A 237 -8.07 -18.34 16.01
N ASP A 238 -7.62 -17.10 16.16
CA ASP A 238 -8.14 -16.11 17.12
C ASP A 238 -9.63 -15.81 16.88
N GLY A 239 -10.05 -15.76 15.61
CA GLY A 239 -11.45 -15.60 15.22
C GLY A 239 -12.35 -16.83 15.46
N GLY A 240 -11.81 -17.92 16.01
CA GLY A 240 -12.55 -19.15 16.28
C GLY A 240 -12.97 -19.89 15.01
N ILE A 241 -12.21 -19.77 13.91
CA ILE A 241 -12.44 -20.53 12.68
C ILE A 241 -11.75 -21.89 12.82
N THR A 242 -12.46 -22.84 13.43
CA THR A 242 -12.02 -24.24 13.54
C THR A 242 -12.16 -24.99 12.22
N GLU A 243 -11.70 -26.24 12.14
CA GLU A 243 -11.87 -27.08 10.96
C GLU A 243 -13.36 -27.29 10.64
N GLU A 244 -14.20 -27.49 11.65
CA GLU A 244 -15.65 -27.67 11.49
C GLU A 244 -16.30 -26.39 10.95
N VAL A 245 -15.97 -25.22 11.52
CA VAL A 245 -16.47 -23.93 11.01
C VAL A 245 -16.00 -23.73 9.57
N MET A 246 -14.74 -24.05 9.29
CA MET A 246 -14.13 -23.90 7.97
C MET A 246 -14.85 -24.77 6.91
N GLU A 247 -15.33 -25.97 7.25
CA GLU A 247 -16.11 -26.82 6.34
C GLU A 247 -17.49 -26.24 6.02
N GLU A 248 -18.12 -25.56 6.97
CA GLU A 248 -19.44 -24.94 6.79
C GLU A 248 -19.41 -23.59 6.05
N LEU A 249 -18.24 -22.93 5.99
CA LEU A 249 -18.09 -21.64 5.33
C LEU A 249 -18.36 -21.72 3.82
N ASN A 250 -19.15 -20.78 3.32
CA ASN A 250 -19.25 -20.55 1.89
C ASN A 250 -17.95 -19.92 1.36
N LYS A 251 -17.06 -20.76 0.82
CA LYS A 251 -15.74 -20.35 0.31
C LYS A 251 -15.77 -19.29 -0.78
N ALA A 252 -16.82 -19.25 -1.59
CA ALA A 252 -17.02 -18.22 -2.62
C ALA A 252 -17.27 -16.83 -2.03
N ARG A 253 -17.56 -16.75 -0.72
CA ARG A 253 -17.83 -15.52 0.02
C ARG A 253 -16.75 -15.21 1.06
N CYS A 254 -15.64 -15.95 1.05
CA CYS A 254 -14.49 -15.68 1.89
C CYS A 254 -13.33 -15.19 1.02
N GLY A 255 -12.75 -14.03 1.34
CA GLY A 255 -11.69 -13.40 0.52
C GLY A 255 -10.45 -13.00 1.32
N VAL A 256 -9.38 -12.66 0.61
CA VAL A 256 -8.09 -12.30 1.19
C VAL A 256 -7.55 -11.06 0.50
N LEU A 257 -7.36 -9.99 1.25
CA LEU A 257 -6.82 -8.71 0.78
C LEU A 257 -5.78 -8.20 1.77
N ILE A 258 -4.59 -8.79 1.73
CA ILE A 258 -3.45 -8.39 2.55
C ILE A 258 -2.37 -7.86 1.60
N GLY A 259 -2.00 -6.59 1.76
CA GLY A 259 -1.09 -5.89 0.85
C GLY A 259 0.38 -5.93 1.30
N SER A 260 1.26 -5.42 0.45
CA SER A 260 2.66 -5.16 0.76
C SER A 260 3.12 -3.95 -0.06
N ALA A 261 3.87 -3.03 0.57
CA ALA A 261 4.37 -1.88 -0.17
C ALA A 261 5.48 -2.31 -1.13
N MET A 262 6.39 -3.17 -0.66
CA MET A 262 7.65 -3.47 -1.35
C MET A 262 7.69 -4.87 -2.00
N GLY A 263 6.82 -5.78 -1.58
CA GLY A 263 6.80 -7.16 -2.04
C GLY A 263 8.06 -7.94 -1.64
N GLY A 264 8.40 -8.95 -2.43
CA GLY A 264 9.55 -9.83 -2.16
C GLY A 264 10.86 -9.25 -2.67
N MET A 265 11.27 -8.12 -2.10
CA MET A 265 12.52 -7.46 -2.50
C MET A 265 13.75 -8.32 -2.29
N GLN A 266 13.77 -9.18 -1.26
CA GLN A 266 14.91 -10.08 -1.03
C GLN A 266 15.01 -11.09 -2.17
N VAL A 267 13.90 -11.72 -2.54
CA VAL A 267 13.84 -12.64 -3.68
C VAL A 267 14.27 -11.96 -4.97
N PHE A 268 13.85 -10.71 -5.20
CA PHE A 268 14.26 -9.95 -6.38
C PHE A 268 15.76 -9.63 -6.38
N ASN A 269 16.31 -9.22 -5.24
CA ASN A 269 17.74 -8.95 -5.08
C ASN A 269 18.60 -10.19 -5.34
N ASP A 270 18.22 -11.34 -4.77
CA ASP A 270 18.91 -12.61 -4.98
C ASP A 270 18.87 -13.05 -6.45
N ALA A 271 17.77 -12.75 -7.15
CA ALA A 271 17.62 -13.02 -8.56
C ALA A 271 18.54 -12.15 -9.44
N ILE A 272 18.79 -10.88 -9.06
CA ILE A 272 19.77 -10.02 -9.74
C ILE A 272 21.17 -10.61 -9.62
N GLU A 273 21.57 -11.05 -8.42
CA GLU A 273 22.89 -11.67 -8.23
C GLU A 273 23.02 -12.98 -9.03
N ALA A 274 21.97 -13.80 -9.08
CA ALA A 274 21.95 -14.98 -9.93
C ALA A 274 22.04 -14.64 -11.43
N LEU A 275 21.35 -13.58 -11.87
CA LEU A 275 21.35 -13.12 -13.26
C LEU A 275 22.74 -12.67 -13.72
N ARG A 276 23.54 -12.07 -12.84
CA ARG A 276 24.95 -11.69 -13.14
C ARG A 276 25.81 -12.90 -13.52
N VAL A 277 25.46 -14.09 -13.05
CA VAL A 277 26.10 -15.34 -13.46
C VAL A 277 25.44 -15.87 -14.74
N SER A 278 24.12 -16.08 -14.73
CA SER A 278 23.32 -16.49 -15.88
C SER A 278 21.83 -16.50 -15.54
N TYR A 279 20.95 -16.18 -16.50
CA TYR A 279 19.49 -16.34 -16.32
C TYR A 279 19.10 -17.78 -15.92
N LYS A 280 19.87 -18.79 -16.31
CA LYS A 280 19.65 -20.20 -15.95
C LYS A 280 19.86 -20.50 -14.46
N LYS A 281 20.49 -19.59 -13.72
CA LYS A 281 20.72 -19.70 -12.27
C LYS A 281 19.64 -19.02 -11.43
N MET A 282 18.74 -18.26 -12.06
CA MET A 282 17.66 -17.60 -11.35
C MET A 282 16.71 -18.63 -10.74
N ASN A 283 16.21 -18.33 -9.55
CA ASN A 283 15.18 -19.12 -8.90
C ASN A 283 13.90 -19.07 -9.76
N PRO A 284 13.30 -20.22 -10.16
CA PRO A 284 12.05 -20.23 -10.92
C PRO A 284 10.87 -19.58 -10.17
N PHE A 285 10.98 -19.44 -8.85
CA PHE A 285 10.00 -18.74 -8.02
C PHE A 285 10.27 -17.25 -7.85
N CYS A 286 11.26 -16.68 -8.55
CA CYS A 286 11.58 -15.25 -8.48
C CYS A 286 10.36 -14.37 -8.75
N VAL A 287 9.72 -14.53 -9.90
CA VAL A 287 8.56 -13.72 -10.28
C VAL A 287 7.40 -13.89 -9.30
N PRO A 288 6.90 -15.12 -9.02
CA PRO A 288 5.78 -15.26 -8.11
C PRO A 288 6.11 -14.72 -6.71
N PHE A 289 7.28 -15.00 -6.14
CA PHE A 289 7.57 -14.58 -4.76
C PHE A 289 8.03 -13.12 -4.63
N ALA A 290 8.39 -12.44 -5.72
CA ALA A 290 8.67 -11.00 -5.69
C ALA A 290 7.40 -10.14 -5.71
N THR A 291 6.32 -10.62 -6.33
CA THR A 291 5.08 -9.84 -6.50
C THR A 291 4.31 -9.62 -5.20
N THR A 292 3.74 -8.42 -5.03
CA THR A 292 3.00 -8.00 -3.82
C THR A 292 1.67 -8.73 -3.60
N ASN A 293 1.15 -9.46 -4.58
CA ASN A 293 -0.12 -10.19 -4.48
C ASN A 293 0.05 -11.66 -4.09
N MET A 294 1.24 -12.23 -4.27
CA MET A 294 1.40 -13.68 -4.20
C MET A 294 1.12 -14.23 -2.80
N GLY A 295 1.53 -13.56 -1.74
CA GLY A 295 1.26 -14.08 -0.39
C GLY A 295 -0.25 -14.12 -0.05
N SER A 296 -1.04 -13.13 -0.49
CA SER A 296 -2.52 -13.18 -0.39
C SER A 296 -3.12 -14.29 -1.26
N ALA A 297 -2.61 -14.50 -2.48
CA ALA A 297 -3.04 -15.59 -3.34
C ALA A 297 -2.73 -16.96 -2.72
N MET A 298 -1.53 -17.13 -2.16
CA MET A 298 -1.12 -18.36 -1.50
C MET A 298 -1.92 -18.66 -0.25
N LEU A 299 -2.25 -17.65 0.55
CA LEU A 299 -3.12 -17.83 1.70
C LEU A 299 -4.53 -18.27 1.28
N ALA A 300 -5.10 -17.65 0.24
CA ALA A 300 -6.41 -18.06 -0.26
C ALA A 300 -6.39 -19.49 -0.83
N MET A 301 -5.33 -19.87 -1.55
CA MET A 301 -5.16 -21.25 -2.05
C MET A 301 -5.07 -22.26 -0.91
N ASP A 302 -4.33 -21.93 0.15
CA ASP A 302 -4.18 -22.78 1.33
C ASP A 302 -5.50 -22.94 2.11
N LEU A 303 -6.32 -21.89 2.18
CA LEU A 303 -7.63 -21.91 2.85
C LEU A 303 -8.79 -22.41 1.98
N GLY A 304 -8.57 -22.55 0.67
CA GLY A 304 -9.61 -22.81 -0.33
C GLY A 304 -10.61 -21.66 -0.51
N TRP A 305 -10.22 -20.43 -0.20
CA TRP A 305 -11.07 -19.24 -0.27
C TRP A 305 -11.13 -18.69 -1.70
N MET A 306 -12.34 -18.42 -2.19
CA MET A 306 -12.61 -18.11 -3.60
C MET A 306 -13.24 -16.72 -3.81
N GLY A 307 -13.40 -15.93 -2.75
CA GLY A 307 -13.88 -14.56 -2.80
C GLY A 307 -12.83 -13.56 -3.31
N PRO A 308 -13.05 -12.25 -3.11
CA PRO A 308 -12.15 -11.21 -3.60
C PRO A 308 -10.69 -11.42 -3.14
N ASN A 309 -9.76 -11.42 -4.10
CA ASN A 309 -8.33 -11.54 -3.85
C ASN A 309 -7.52 -10.76 -4.89
N TYR A 310 -6.79 -9.75 -4.43
CA TYR A 310 -5.89 -8.91 -5.22
C TYR A 310 -4.90 -8.23 -4.26
N SER A 311 -4.03 -7.36 -4.79
CA SER A 311 -3.09 -6.59 -3.98
C SER A 311 -3.24 -5.10 -4.24
N ILE A 312 -3.06 -4.33 -3.18
CA ILE A 312 -2.93 -2.88 -3.20
C ILE A 312 -1.54 -2.57 -2.67
N SER A 313 -0.83 -1.63 -3.32
CA SER A 313 0.41 -1.05 -2.82
C SER A 313 0.27 0.47 -2.93
N THR A 314 0.23 1.13 -1.76
CA THR A 314 0.12 2.58 -1.60
C THR A 314 1.13 3.05 -0.55
N ALA A 315 2.36 2.54 -0.65
CA ALA A 315 3.44 2.77 0.31
C ALA A 315 2.97 2.51 1.76
N CYS A 316 3.20 3.44 2.68
CA CYS A 316 2.88 3.31 4.10
C CYS A 316 1.37 3.16 4.39
N ALA A 317 0.50 3.56 3.45
CA ALA A 317 -0.96 3.47 3.58
C ALA A 317 -1.53 2.13 3.09
N THR A 318 -0.69 1.21 2.58
CA THR A 318 -1.11 -0.04 1.93
C THR A 318 -2.14 -0.84 2.75
N SER A 319 -1.86 -1.09 4.02
CA SER A 319 -2.73 -1.90 4.88
C SER A 319 -4.09 -1.26 5.14
N ASN A 320 -4.16 0.05 5.37
CA ASN A 320 -5.44 0.74 5.56
C ASN A 320 -6.30 0.72 4.29
N PHE A 321 -5.68 0.86 3.11
CA PHE A 321 -6.38 0.67 1.84
C PHE A 321 -6.94 -0.76 1.72
N CYS A 322 -6.14 -1.76 2.07
CA CYS A 322 -6.59 -3.16 2.08
C CYS A 322 -7.76 -3.41 3.04
N ILE A 323 -7.69 -2.90 4.27
CA ILE A 323 -8.74 -3.05 5.29
C ILE A 323 -10.05 -2.39 4.81
N LEU A 324 -9.99 -1.14 4.34
CA LEU A 324 -11.17 -0.43 3.87
C LEU A 324 -11.80 -1.09 2.64
N ASN A 325 -10.99 -1.55 1.68
CA ASN A 325 -11.52 -2.25 0.50
C ASN A 325 -12.11 -3.63 0.85
N ALA A 326 -11.52 -4.35 1.81
CA ALA A 326 -12.07 -5.60 2.33
C ALA A 326 -13.43 -5.38 3.00
N ALA A 327 -13.54 -4.37 3.86
CA ALA A 327 -14.81 -3.97 4.47
C ALA A 327 -15.85 -3.59 3.39
N ASN A 328 -15.44 -2.87 2.34
CA ASN A 328 -16.32 -2.50 1.24
C ASN A 328 -16.87 -3.71 0.47
N HIS A 329 -16.07 -4.77 0.26
CA HIS A 329 -16.57 -6.02 -0.31
C HIS A 329 -17.67 -6.65 0.57
N ILE A 330 -17.52 -6.61 1.90
CA ILE A 330 -18.54 -7.10 2.83
C ILE A 330 -19.80 -6.22 2.77
N ILE A 331 -19.65 -4.91 2.86
CA ILE A 331 -20.75 -3.92 2.82
C ILE A 331 -21.58 -4.07 1.54
N ARG A 332 -20.93 -4.30 0.38
CA ARG A 332 -21.59 -4.49 -0.92
C ARG A 332 -22.25 -5.84 -1.10
N GLY A 333 -22.04 -6.79 -0.19
CA GLY A 333 -22.59 -8.14 -0.32
C GLY A 333 -21.76 -9.06 -1.20
N GLU A 334 -20.48 -8.76 -1.44
CA GLU A 334 -19.59 -9.57 -2.29
C GLU A 334 -18.86 -10.66 -1.47
N ALA A 335 -18.57 -10.38 -0.20
CA ALA A 335 -18.00 -11.33 0.75
C ALA A 335 -18.76 -11.30 2.08
N ASP A 336 -18.62 -12.36 2.88
CA ASP A 336 -19.11 -12.44 4.27
C ASP A 336 -17.95 -12.41 5.26
N MET A 337 -16.76 -12.84 4.82
CA MET A 337 -15.55 -12.88 5.62
C MET A 337 -14.35 -12.46 4.77
N MET A 338 -13.48 -11.63 5.33
CA MET A 338 -12.28 -11.15 4.65
C MET A 338 -11.10 -11.15 5.62
N LEU A 339 -10.00 -11.78 5.22
CA LEU A 339 -8.70 -11.52 5.84
C LEU A 339 -8.11 -10.29 5.18
N CYS A 340 -7.73 -9.29 5.96
CA CYS A 340 -7.16 -8.07 5.41
C CYS A 340 -6.10 -7.42 6.29
N GLY A 341 -5.15 -6.72 5.67
CA GLY A 341 -4.07 -6.04 6.39
C GLY A 341 -2.87 -5.76 5.51
N GLY A 342 -1.67 -5.90 6.06
CA GLY A 342 -0.43 -5.69 5.32
C GLY A 342 0.77 -6.44 5.90
N SER A 343 1.79 -6.63 5.06
CA SER A 343 3.06 -7.26 5.42
C SER A 343 4.23 -6.65 4.64
N ASP A 344 5.36 -6.44 5.30
CA ASP A 344 6.63 -6.05 4.65
C ASP A 344 7.83 -6.58 5.44
N ALA A 345 8.90 -6.92 4.70
CA ALA A 345 10.17 -7.43 5.23
C ALA A 345 11.35 -6.70 4.59
N ALA A 346 11.39 -5.38 4.77
CA ALA A 346 12.34 -4.51 4.08
C ALA A 346 13.68 -4.31 4.80
N VAL A 347 13.90 -4.98 5.94
CA VAL A 347 15.18 -4.94 6.69
C VAL A 347 16.20 -5.85 6.01
N ILE A 348 16.61 -5.42 4.81
CA ILE A 348 17.56 -6.08 3.91
C ILE A 348 18.47 -5.02 3.27
N PRO A 349 19.65 -5.38 2.74
CA PRO A 349 20.63 -4.39 2.26
C PRO A 349 20.07 -3.39 1.23
N ILE A 350 19.29 -3.87 0.25
CA ILE A 350 18.69 -3.02 -0.79
C ILE A 350 17.60 -2.10 -0.22
N GLY A 351 16.82 -2.58 0.76
CA GLY A 351 15.79 -1.79 1.43
C GLY A 351 16.41 -0.68 2.26
N LEU A 352 17.35 -1.03 3.15
CA LEU A 352 18.08 -0.06 3.96
C LEU A 352 18.81 0.98 3.10
N GLY A 353 19.54 0.53 2.06
CA GLY A 353 20.28 1.41 1.16
C GLY A 353 19.39 2.40 0.41
N GLY A 354 18.22 1.97 -0.06
CA GLY A 354 17.26 2.85 -0.75
C GLY A 354 16.76 3.99 0.13
N PHE A 355 16.34 3.68 1.36
CA PHE A 355 15.85 4.71 2.28
C PHE A 355 16.96 5.60 2.87
N VAL A 356 18.17 5.07 3.02
CA VAL A 356 19.38 5.89 3.31
C VAL A 356 19.62 6.90 2.18
N ALA A 357 19.54 6.47 0.92
CA ALA A 357 19.80 7.33 -0.23
C ALA A 357 18.80 8.52 -0.32
N CYS A 358 17.55 8.29 0.07
CA CYS A 358 16.52 9.32 0.16
C CYS A 358 16.53 10.11 1.49
N ARG A 359 17.50 9.87 2.38
CA ARG A 359 17.67 10.57 3.67
C ARG A 359 16.43 10.52 4.57
N ALA A 360 15.71 9.40 4.54
CA ALA A 360 14.45 9.25 5.28
C ALA A 360 14.63 8.59 6.67
N LEU A 361 15.77 7.95 6.90
CA LEU A 361 16.02 7.15 8.11
C LEU A 361 16.76 7.96 9.19
N SER A 362 16.39 7.70 10.45
CA SER A 362 17.18 8.12 11.61
C SER A 362 18.60 7.52 11.55
N GLN A 363 19.59 8.28 12.03
CA GLN A 363 20.98 7.83 12.14
C GLN A 363 21.44 7.70 13.60
N ARG A 364 20.50 7.67 14.55
CA ARG A 364 20.76 7.56 16.00
C ARG A 364 21.20 6.15 16.44
N ASN A 365 22.30 5.68 15.87
CA ASN A 365 22.83 4.34 16.13
C ASN A 365 23.34 4.17 17.58
N SER A 366 23.71 5.26 18.25
CA SER A 366 24.24 5.24 19.62
C SER A 366 23.20 4.91 20.68
N ASP A 367 21.92 5.12 20.38
CA ASP A 367 20.80 4.85 21.28
C ASP A 367 19.58 4.36 20.49
N PRO A 368 19.60 3.10 20.00
CA PRO A 368 18.60 2.57 19.08
C PRO A 368 17.18 2.64 19.64
N THR A 369 17.02 2.32 20.92
CA THR A 369 15.70 2.26 21.57
C THR A 369 15.03 3.62 21.64
N LYS A 370 15.81 4.71 21.59
CA LYS A 370 15.33 6.10 21.55
C LYS A 370 15.29 6.72 20.16
N ALA A 371 15.62 6.00 19.09
CA ALA A 371 15.72 6.59 17.75
C ALA A 371 14.36 7.00 17.19
N SER A 372 13.32 6.17 17.35
CA SER A 372 11.95 6.51 16.97
C SER A 372 11.30 7.33 18.09
N ARG A 373 11.13 8.62 17.84
CA ARG A 373 10.65 9.61 18.82
C ARG A 373 9.62 10.56 18.21
N PRO A 374 8.41 10.05 17.87
CA PRO A 374 7.38 10.86 17.26
C PRO A 374 7.09 12.15 18.05
N TRP A 375 6.95 13.27 17.35
CA TRP A 375 6.71 14.62 17.88
C TRP A 375 7.79 15.21 18.80
N ASP A 376 8.90 14.51 19.05
CA ASP A 376 10.05 15.05 19.78
C ASP A 376 10.86 16.01 18.90
N ILE A 377 11.35 17.12 19.43
CA ILE A 377 12.10 18.14 18.68
C ILE A 377 13.39 17.59 18.06
N ASP A 378 13.98 16.54 18.65
CA ASP A 378 15.24 15.94 18.20
C ASP A 378 15.03 14.75 17.24
N ARG A 379 13.82 14.59 16.69
CA ARG A 379 13.52 13.57 15.67
C ARG A 379 14.26 13.86 14.36
N ASP A 380 14.90 12.85 13.79
CA ASP A 380 15.82 12.97 12.65
C ASP A 380 15.46 12.06 11.47
N GLY A 381 14.32 11.38 11.51
CA GLY A 381 13.87 10.45 10.48
C GLY A 381 13.15 9.25 11.10
N PHE A 382 12.52 8.44 10.26
CA PHE A 382 11.85 7.24 10.75
C PHE A 382 12.86 6.11 11.00
N VAL A 383 12.51 5.19 11.90
CA VAL A 383 13.25 3.93 12.06
C VAL A 383 12.54 2.85 11.28
N MET A 384 13.21 2.16 10.36
CA MET A 384 12.59 1.09 9.57
C MET A 384 12.24 -0.11 10.45
N GLY A 385 11.12 -0.77 10.19
CA GLY A 385 10.77 -2.06 10.78
C GLY A 385 10.19 -3.04 9.77
N GLU A 386 9.98 -4.27 10.20
CA GLU A 386 9.33 -5.34 9.43
C GLU A 386 8.28 -6.09 10.23
N GLY A 387 7.33 -6.70 9.52
CA GLY A 387 6.28 -7.49 10.15
C GLY A 387 5.00 -7.59 9.32
N ALA A 388 3.95 -8.09 9.96
CA ALA A 388 2.61 -8.20 9.40
C ALA A 388 1.54 -7.95 10.45
N GLY A 389 0.44 -7.34 10.03
CA GLY A 389 -0.81 -7.25 10.78
C GLY A 389 -1.96 -7.71 9.91
N VAL A 390 -2.88 -8.50 10.48
CA VAL A 390 -4.06 -9.02 9.78
C VAL A 390 -5.27 -8.96 10.69
N LEU A 391 -6.38 -8.46 10.15
CA LEU A 391 -7.71 -8.52 10.75
C LEU A 391 -8.55 -9.56 10.01
N LEU A 392 -9.35 -10.30 10.75
CA LEU A 392 -10.49 -11.04 10.23
C LEU A 392 -11.72 -10.13 10.33
N LEU A 393 -12.13 -9.59 9.19
CA LEU A 393 -13.38 -8.85 9.07
C LEU A 393 -14.51 -9.78 8.68
N GLU A 394 -15.66 -9.57 9.29
CA GLU A 394 -16.82 -10.41 9.08
C GLU A 394 -18.10 -9.58 9.04
N GLU A 395 -19.08 -10.04 8.27
CA GLU A 395 -20.40 -9.43 8.32
C GLU A 395 -21.08 -9.74 9.66
N LEU A 396 -21.70 -8.72 10.27
CA LEU A 396 -22.25 -8.83 11.61
C LEU A 396 -23.22 -10.00 11.82
N GLU A 397 -24.20 -10.20 10.93
CA GLU A 397 -25.18 -11.26 11.11
C GLU A 397 -24.56 -12.64 10.82
N HIS A 398 -23.56 -12.72 9.94
CA HIS A 398 -22.75 -13.93 9.74
C HIS A 398 -21.94 -14.28 11.00
N ALA A 399 -21.26 -13.29 11.60
CA ALA A 399 -20.51 -13.43 12.85
C ALA A 399 -21.41 -13.89 14.00
N LYS A 400 -22.57 -13.26 14.18
CA LYS A 400 -23.57 -13.66 15.19
C LYS A 400 -24.07 -15.08 14.99
N LYS A 401 -24.36 -15.47 13.74
CA LYS A 401 -24.89 -16.81 13.42
C LYS A 401 -23.95 -17.92 13.88
N ARG A 402 -22.63 -17.73 13.77
CA ARG A 402 -21.63 -18.71 14.23
C ARG A 402 -21.18 -18.49 15.68
N GLY A 403 -21.77 -17.54 16.41
CA GLY A 403 -21.38 -17.23 17.79
C GLY A 403 -19.98 -16.63 17.92
N ALA A 404 -19.50 -15.88 16.93
CA ALA A 404 -18.17 -15.28 16.94
C ALA A 404 -18.00 -14.30 18.12
N ASN A 405 -16.79 -14.27 18.68
CA ASN A 405 -16.40 -13.15 19.54
C ASN A 405 -16.18 -11.90 18.68
N ILE A 406 -16.77 -10.78 19.07
CA ILE A 406 -16.68 -9.52 18.33
C ILE A 406 -15.83 -8.55 19.13
N TYR A 407 -14.72 -8.12 18.54
CA TYR A 407 -13.75 -7.24 19.20
C TYR A 407 -14.07 -5.77 19.06
N ALA A 408 -14.50 -5.38 17.86
CA ALA A 408 -14.84 -4.02 17.53
C ALA A 408 -15.74 -4.02 16.28
N GLU A 409 -16.48 -2.94 16.10
CA GLU A 409 -17.14 -2.64 14.84
C GLU A 409 -16.23 -1.77 13.96
N PHE A 410 -16.15 -2.09 12.67
CA PHE A 410 -15.54 -1.22 11.68
C PHE A 410 -16.60 -0.25 11.16
N LEU A 411 -16.42 1.04 11.42
CA LEU A 411 -17.42 2.07 11.10
C LEU A 411 -17.26 2.63 9.68
N GLY A 412 -16.06 2.54 9.11
CA GLY A 412 -15.75 3.09 7.79
C GLY A 412 -14.35 3.64 7.71
N GLY A 413 -14.09 4.38 6.64
CA GLY A 413 -12.81 5.04 6.43
C GLY A 413 -12.78 5.75 5.09
N SER A 414 -11.67 6.45 4.81
CA SER A 414 -11.43 7.10 3.54
C SER A 414 -9.98 7.01 3.12
N PHE A 415 -9.75 7.34 1.85
CA PHE A 415 -8.43 7.62 1.31
C PHE A 415 -8.47 8.82 0.37
N THR A 416 -7.39 9.59 0.34
CA THR A 416 -7.21 10.77 -0.51
C THR A 416 -5.78 10.83 -1.06
N CYS A 417 -5.54 11.80 -1.95
CA CYS A 417 -4.21 12.08 -2.47
C CYS A 417 -3.86 13.55 -2.20
N ASP A 418 -2.65 13.81 -1.71
CA ASP A 418 -2.16 15.18 -1.51
C ASP A 418 -1.98 15.93 -2.84
N ALA A 419 -1.68 15.22 -3.93
CA ALA A 419 -1.36 15.79 -5.24
C ALA A 419 -0.31 16.91 -5.17
N TYR A 420 0.70 16.75 -4.30
CA TYR A 420 1.67 17.79 -3.96
C TYR A 420 3.11 17.38 -4.28
N HIS A 421 3.67 16.43 -3.52
CA HIS A 421 5.04 15.98 -3.67
C HIS A 421 5.13 14.46 -3.50
N MET A 422 6.17 13.85 -4.07
CA MET A 422 6.32 12.40 -4.04
C MET A 422 6.65 11.83 -2.65
N THR A 423 7.26 12.61 -1.77
CA THR A 423 7.69 12.15 -0.43
C THR A 423 7.34 13.12 0.69
N GLU A 424 6.99 14.37 0.36
CA GLU A 424 6.66 15.39 1.35
C GLU A 424 5.13 15.51 1.44
N PRO A 425 4.57 15.61 2.66
CA PRO A 425 3.15 15.84 2.82
C PRO A 425 2.78 17.25 2.34
N HIS A 426 1.50 17.44 2.02
CA HIS A 426 0.98 18.79 1.73
C HIS A 426 1.29 19.77 2.89
N PRO A 427 1.81 20.99 2.62
CA PRO A 427 2.29 21.91 3.65
C PRO A 427 1.20 22.39 4.62
N ASP A 428 -0.06 22.41 4.19
CA ASP A 428 -1.21 22.74 5.06
C ASP A 428 -1.88 21.51 5.70
N GLY A 429 -1.37 20.30 5.47
CA GLY A 429 -2.02 19.06 5.91
C GLY A 429 -3.41 18.83 5.27
N ALA A 430 -3.69 19.51 4.15
CA ALA A 430 -5.03 19.56 3.56
C ALA A 430 -5.56 18.19 3.12
N GLY A 431 -4.69 17.32 2.56
CA GLY A 431 -5.08 15.97 2.18
C GLY A 431 -5.41 15.07 3.37
N VAL A 432 -4.72 15.24 4.49
CA VAL A 432 -5.02 14.55 5.76
C VAL A 432 -6.37 14.99 6.31
N VAL A 433 -6.62 16.30 6.41
CA VAL A 433 -7.90 16.84 6.88
C VAL A 433 -9.05 16.35 5.98
N LEU A 434 -8.87 16.42 4.66
CA LEU A 434 -9.85 15.93 3.70
C LEU A 434 -10.14 14.43 3.88
N CYS A 435 -9.11 13.63 4.17
CA CYS A 435 -9.24 12.19 4.40
C CYS A 435 -10.09 11.91 5.64
N ILE A 436 -9.78 12.59 6.74
CA ILE A 436 -10.52 12.46 8.01
C ILE A 436 -11.97 12.92 7.82
N ASP A 437 -12.19 14.09 7.24
CA ASP A 437 -13.54 14.64 7.02
C ASP A 437 -14.40 13.72 6.16
N LYS A 438 -13.82 13.11 5.11
CA LYS A 438 -14.51 12.10 4.31
C LYS A 438 -14.79 10.82 5.08
N ALA A 439 -13.86 10.35 5.90
CA ALA A 439 -14.05 9.14 6.70
C ALA A 439 -15.22 9.32 7.70
N LEU A 440 -15.28 10.48 8.37
CA LEU A 440 -16.38 10.86 9.26
C LEU A 440 -17.70 10.97 8.51
N ALA A 441 -17.72 11.67 7.37
CA ALA A 441 -18.93 11.83 6.56
C ALA A 441 -19.48 10.50 6.02
N GLN A 442 -18.59 9.57 5.62
CA GLN A 442 -18.99 8.26 5.09
C GLN A 442 -19.44 7.28 6.18
N SER A 443 -18.90 7.39 7.39
CA SER A 443 -19.29 6.56 8.54
C SER A 443 -20.49 7.11 9.31
N GLY A 444 -20.78 8.41 9.18
CA GLY A 444 -21.80 9.10 9.98
C GLY A 444 -21.35 9.40 11.41
N VAL A 445 -20.06 9.25 11.71
CA VAL A 445 -19.47 9.54 13.03
C VAL A 445 -19.31 11.04 13.22
N ALA A 446 -19.73 11.54 14.38
CA ALA A 446 -19.52 12.93 14.77
C ALA A 446 -18.07 13.16 15.22
N ARG A 447 -17.50 14.35 15.00
CA ARG A 447 -16.08 14.63 15.34
C ARG A 447 -15.83 14.46 16.84
N GLU A 448 -16.83 14.76 17.63
CA GLU A 448 -16.81 14.78 19.10
C GLU A 448 -16.79 13.36 19.68
N ASP A 449 -17.19 12.35 18.90
CA ASP A 449 -17.17 10.95 19.30
C ASP A 449 -15.78 10.31 19.10
N VAL A 450 -14.92 10.90 18.26
CA VAL A 450 -13.54 10.43 18.08
C VAL A 450 -12.68 10.92 19.23
N ASN A 451 -12.39 10.02 20.17
CA ASN A 451 -11.59 10.31 21.35
C ASN A 451 -10.25 9.55 21.40
N TYR A 452 -9.98 8.66 20.44
CA TYR A 452 -8.68 7.99 20.34
C TYR A 452 -8.14 8.01 18.91
N VAL A 453 -6.85 8.32 18.76
CA VAL A 453 -6.16 8.26 17.47
C VAL A 453 -4.83 7.53 17.63
N ASN A 454 -4.68 6.42 16.91
CA ASN A 454 -3.38 5.83 16.63
C ASN A 454 -2.84 6.50 15.36
N ALA A 455 -1.91 7.43 15.56
CA ALA A 455 -1.40 8.32 14.55
C ALA A 455 -0.40 7.63 13.61
N HIS A 456 -0.21 8.20 12.43
CA HIS A 456 0.83 7.77 11.52
C HIS A 456 2.23 8.10 12.04
N ALA A 457 2.41 9.27 12.67
CA ALA A 457 3.61 9.90 13.20
C ALA A 457 4.87 9.02 13.16
N THR A 458 5.65 9.23 12.11
CA THR A 458 6.77 8.40 11.70
C THR A 458 8.08 8.79 12.36
N SER A 459 8.10 9.79 13.25
CA SER A 459 9.32 10.39 13.77
C SER A 459 10.05 11.22 12.71
N THR A 460 9.30 11.79 11.76
CA THR A 460 9.84 12.70 10.73
C THR A 460 9.46 14.14 11.03
N GLN A 461 10.33 15.09 10.70
CA GLN A 461 10.13 16.50 11.06
C GLN A 461 8.85 17.08 10.46
N ALA A 462 8.68 16.92 9.14
CA ALA A 462 7.52 17.42 8.41
C ALA A 462 6.26 16.59 8.68
N GLY A 463 6.35 15.25 8.60
CA GLY A 463 5.19 14.36 8.70
C GLY A 463 4.46 14.50 10.03
N ASP A 464 5.18 14.38 11.14
CA ASP A 464 4.61 14.40 12.50
C ASP A 464 3.89 15.71 12.80
N LEU A 465 4.50 16.85 12.44
CA LEU A 465 3.91 18.16 12.70
C LEU A 465 2.67 18.41 11.85
N LYS A 466 2.67 17.95 10.59
CA LYS A 466 1.53 18.14 9.67
C LYS A 466 0.35 17.26 10.03
N GLU A 467 0.61 16.02 10.44
CA GLU A 467 -0.44 15.18 11.01
C GLU A 467 -1.00 15.79 12.29
N TYR A 468 -0.15 16.21 13.22
CA TYR A 468 -0.58 16.80 14.47
C TYR A 468 -1.49 18.03 14.24
N GLN A 469 -1.07 18.95 13.38
CA GLN A 469 -1.86 20.13 13.01
C GLN A 469 -3.23 19.76 12.40
N ALA A 470 -3.26 18.73 11.55
CA ALA A 470 -4.51 18.22 10.99
C ALA A 470 -5.42 17.60 12.05
N LEU A 471 -4.87 16.83 13.00
CA LEU A 471 -5.62 16.25 14.11
C LEU A 471 -6.22 17.32 15.03
N ILE A 472 -5.44 18.34 15.41
CA ILE A 472 -5.95 19.46 16.22
C ILE A 472 -7.03 20.24 15.48
N ARG A 473 -6.87 20.47 14.17
CA ARG A 473 -7.93 21.10 13.37
C ARG A 473 -9.20 20.25 13.35
N CYS A 474 -9.08 18.93 13.29
CA CYS A 474 -10.23 18.04 13.20
C CYS A 474 -10.93 17.79 14.54
N PHE A 475 -10.15 17.67 15.62
CA PHE A 475 -10.59 17.09 16.90
C PHE A 475 -10.12 17.87 18.13
N GLY A 476 -9.36 18.96 18.00
CA GLY A 476 -8.73 19.65 19.13
C GLY A 476 -9.69 20.31 20.12
N GLN A 477 -10.99 20.35 19.83
CA GLN A 477 -12.03 20.79 20.77
C GLN A 477 -12.56 19.64 21.64
N ASN A 478 -12.17 18.39 21.37
CA ASN A 478 -12.56 17.23 22.16
C ASN A 478 -11.58 17.04 23.34
N PRO A 479 -12.00 17.30 24.60
CA PRO A 479 -11.11 17.18 25.76
C PRO A 479 -10.72 15.73 26.08
N GLU A 480 -11.48 14.75 25.58
CA GLU A 480 -11.19 13.33 25.76
C GLU A 480 -10.19 12.79 24.73
N LEU A 481 -9.80 13.60 23.73
CA LEU A 481 -8.91 13.16 22.68
C LEU A 481 -7.57 12.69 23.25
N ARG A 482 -7.18 11.47 22.88
CA ARG A 482 -5.85 10.92 23.14
C ARG A 482 -5.21 10.43 21.86
N VAL A 483 -3.97 10.82 21.64
CA VAL A 483 -3.20 10.50 20.44
C VAL A 483 -1.90 9.80 20.82
N ASN A 484 -1.60 8.68 20.18
CA ASN A 484 -0.30 8.00 20.32
C ASN A 484 0.22 7.48 18.98
N SER A 485 1.46 7.00 18.98
CA SER A 485 2.09 6.34 17.83
C SER A 485 2.81 5.07 18.27
N THR A 486 2.34 3.92 17.78
CA THR A 486 2.99 2.61 18.00
C THR A 486 4.42 2.58 17.45
N LYS A 487 4.72 3.40 16.43
CA LYS A 487 6.01 3.42 15.73
C LYS A 487 7.16 3.85 16.63
N SER A 488 6.87 4.52 17.74
CA SER A 488 7.85 4.80 18.80
C SER A 488 8.50 3.51 19.36
N MET A 489 7.78 2.38 19.32
CA MET A 489 8.22 1.09 19.84
C MET A 489 8.62 0.11 18.74
N ILE A 490 7.83 0.00 17.66
CA ILE A 490 8.06 -1.02 16.61
C ILE A 490 8.82 -0.50 15.39
N GLY A 491 9.11 0.81 15.34
CA GLY A 491 9.55 1.46 14.11
C GLY A 491 8.43 1.54 13.07
N HIS A 492 8.79 1.82 11.83
CA HIS A 492 7.85 1.95 10.73
C HIS A 492 7.88 0.71 9.83
N LEU A 493 6.86 -0.14 9.96
CA LEU A 493 6.69 -1.38 9.21
C LEU A 493 6.18 -1.17 7.76
N LEU A 494 6.42 0.00 7.19
CA LEU A 494 6.03 0.38 5.82
C LEU A 494 4.55 0.04 5.54
N GLY A 495 4.27 -0.82 4.55
CA GLY A 495 2.92 -1.22 4.17
C GLY A 495 2.19 -2.07 5.21
N ALA A 496 2.89 -2.69 6.17
CA ALA A 496 2.27 -3.43 7.27
C ALA A 496 1.87 -2.55 8.47
N ALA A 497 2.40 -1.33 8.55
CA ALA A 497 2.25 -0.44 9.70
C ALA A 497 0.77 -0.21 10.08
N GLY A 498 -0.05 0.24 9.13
CA GLY A 498 -1.47 0.52 9.36
C GLY A 498 -2.28 -0.67 9.87
N ALA A 499 -1.95 -1.90 9.46
CA ALA A 499 -2.63 -3.10 9.95
C ALA A 499 -2.22 -3.48 11.38
N VAL A 500 -0.93 -3.36 11.72
CA VAL A 500 -0.45 -3.58 13.09
C VAL A 500 -1.01 -2.50 14.03
N GLU A 501 -1.09 -1.26 13.55
CA GLU A 501 -1.74 -0.13 14.22
C GLU A 501 -3.25 -0.34 14.39
N ALA A 502 -3.92 -0.91 13.39
CA ALA A 502 -5.33 -1.28 13.50
C ALA A 502 -5.55 -2.38 14.55
N VAL A 503 -4.68 -3.39 14.64
CA VAL A 503 -4.73 -4.39 15.72
C VAL A 503 -4.54 -3.73 17.08
N ALA A 504 -3.54 -2.85 17.24
CA ALA A 504 -3.34 -2.10 18.48
C ALA A 504 -4.55 -1.22 18.83
N THR A 505 -5.21 -0.65 17.83
CA THR A 505 -6.42 0.16 17.99
C THR A 505 -7.61 -0.67 18.45
N VAL A 506 -7.81 -1.85 17.87
CA VAL A 506 -8.85 -2.80 18.30
C VAL A 506 -8.57 -3.30 19.72
N GLN A 507 -7.31 -3.57 20.07
CA GLN A 507 -6.95 -3.96 21.44
C GLN A 507 -7.16 -2.83 22.45
N ALA A 508 -6.95 -1.57 22.07
CA ALA A 508 -7.28 -0.42 22.91
C ALA A 508 -8.78 -0.36 23.23
N ILE A 509 -9.64 -0.57 22.22
CA ILE A 509 -11.09 -0.66 22.40
C ILE A 509 -11.46 -1.79 23.36
N ARG A 510 -10.89 -2.98 23.18
CA ARG A 510 -11.20 -4.17 23.99
C ARG A 510 -10.76 -4.02 25.45
N THR A 511 -9.57 -3.48 25.67
CA THR A 511 -8.94 -3.47 26.99
C THR A 511 -9.24 -2.21 27.79
N GLY A 512 -9.60 -1.11 27.13
CA GLY A 512 -9.74 0.23 27.73
C GLY A 512 -8.42 0.81 28.23
N TRP A 513 -7.29 0.28 27.78
CA TRP A 513 -5.95 0.84 28.00
C TRP A 513 -5.42 1.36 26.66
N ILE A 514 -4.65 2.43 26.69
CA ILE A 514 -3.94 2.96 25.52
C ILE A 514 -2.45 3.03 25.82
N HIS A 515 -1.61 2.67 24.83
CA HIS A 515 -0.16 2.61 25.01
C HIS A 515 0.49 4.01 25.03
N PRO A 516 1.64 4.18 25.68
CA PRO A 516 2.35 5.46 25.75
C PRO A 516 2.93 5.90 24.41
N ASN A 517 3.36 7.16 24.39
CA ASN A 517 4.35 7.67 23.44
C ASN A 517 5.73 7.61 24.10
N VAL A 518 6.49 6.55 23.83
CA VAL A 518 7.87 6.46 24.33
C VAL A 518 8.79 7.41 23.55
N ASN A 519 9.91 7.79 24.18
CA ASN A 519 10.96 8.66 23.61
C ASN A 519 10.56 10.12 23.33
N LEU A 520 9.37 10.57 23.73
CA LEU A 520 8.96 11.98 23.71
C LEU A 520 9.49 12.69 24.96
N GLU A 521 10.73 13.17 24.91
CA GLU A 521 11.42 13.81 26.04
C GLU A 521 11.29 15.34 25.97
N ASN A 522 11.43 15.89 24.75
CA ASN A 522 11.38 17.32 24.45
C ASN A 522 10.34 17.54 23.33
N PRO A 523 9.05 17.74 23.66
CA PRO A 523 8.01 17.97 22.67
C PRO A 523 8.34 19.16 21.76
N ASP A 524 8.06 19.02 20.48
CA ASP A 524 8.17 20.10 19.50
C ASP A 524 7.31 21.30 19.92
N LYS A 525 7.78 22.54 19.67
CA LYS A 525 7.09 23.78 20.05
C LYS A 525 5.68 23.90 19.45
N GLY A 526 5.44 23.23 18.31
CA GLY A 526 4.14 23.21 17.66
C GLY A 526 3.16 22.16 18.20
N VAL A 527 3.53 21.42 19.25
CA VAL A 527 2.79 20.27 19.77
C VAL A 527 2.37 20.52 21.22
N ASP A 528 1.05 20.63 21.44
CA ASP A 528 0.46 20.56 22.78
C ASP A 528 0.37 19.09 23.21
N THR A 529 1.08 18.75 24.29
CA THR A 529 1.14 17.42 24.87
C THR A 529 -0.13 17.00 25.60
N SER A 530 -1.07 17.93 25.89
CA SER A 530 -2.30 17.62 26.62
C SER A 530 -3.21 16.62 25.90
N VAL A 531 -3.10 16.55 24.57
CA VAL A 531 -3.85 15.60 23.72
C VAL A 531 -3.06 14.32 23.44
N LEU A 532 -1.77 14.27 23.78
CA LEU A 532 -0.93 13.09 23.55
C LEU A 532 -1.03 12.16 24.76
N VAL A 533 -0.99 10.85 24.52
CA VAL A 533 -0.76 9.90 25.61
C VAL A 533 0.64 10.14 26.16
N GLY A 534 0.75 10.23 27.48
CA GLY A 534 2.01 10.51 28.16
C GLY A 534 3.04 9.38 28.06
N PRO A 535 4.10 9.43 28.89
CA PRO A 535 5.18 8.43 28.88
C PRO A 535 4.77 7.07 29.46
N LYS A 536 3.54 6.93 29.95
CA LYS A 536 2.98 5.68 30.50
C LYS A 536 1.61 5.42 29.89
N LYS A 537 1.19 4.15 29.89
CA LYS A 537 -0.17 3.77 29.47
C LYS A 537 -1.25 4.49 30.26
N GLU A 538 -2.36 4.80 29.61
CA GLU A 538 -3.50 5.51 30.20
C GLU A 538 -4.80 4.68 30.06
N ARG A 539 -5.76 4.94 30.95
CA ARG A 539 -7.12 4.42 30.81
C ARG A 539 -7.95 5.37 29.93
N LEU A 540 -8.69 4.80 28.99
CA LEU A 540 -9.62 5.54 28.16
C LEU A 540 -10.83 4.66 27.83
N ASP A 541 -12.03 5.19 28.04
CA ASP A 541 -13.25 4.61 27.48
C ASP A 541 -13.34 5.03 26.01
N VAL A 542 -12.85 4.17 25.13
CA VAL A 542 -12.74 4.48 23.70
C VAL A 542 -14.14 4.48 23.08
N LYS A 543 -14.60 5.64 22.61
CA LYS A 543 -15.89 5.82 21.94
C LYS A 543 -15.78 5.50 20.46
N VAL A 544 -14.88 6.21 19.78
CA VAL A 544 -14.47 5.95 18.42
C VAL A 544 -12.96 6.16 18.31
N ALA A 545 -12.30 5.19 17.68
CA ALA A 545 -10.88 5.21 17.43
C ALA A 545 -10.58 5.38 15.94
N LEU A 546 -9.57 6.20 15.65
CA LEU A 546 -9.03 6.42 14.31
C LEU A 546 -7.65 5.76 14.20
N SER A 547 -7.39 5.05 13.09
CA SER A 547 -6.05 4.64 12.68
C SER A 547 -5.67 5.37 11.39
N ASN A 548 -4.59 6.15 11.44
CA ASN A 548 -4.11 6.94 10.32
C ASN A 548 -2.89 6.32 9.65
N SER A 549 -2.79 6.45 8.33
CA SER A 549 -1.56 6.12 7.60
C SER A 549 -1.40 7.02 6.38
N PHE A 550 -0.24 7.67 6.27
CA PHE A 550 0.09 8.63 5.22
C PHE A 550 1.37 8.19 4.49
N GLY A 551 1.22 7.69 3.27
CA GLY A 551 2.32 7.14 2.49
C GLY A 551 2.97 8.15 1.55
N PHE A 552 4.23 7.86 1.21
CA PHE A 552 4.87 8.44 0.02
C PHE A 552 3.97 8.30 -1.21
N GLY A 553 4.02 9.28 -2.10
CA GLY A 553 3.06 9.47 -3.19
C GLY A 553 1.84 10.30 -2.79
N GLY A 554 1.80 10.81 -1.56
CA GLY A 554 0.69 11.59 -1.02
C GLY A 554 -0.54 10.73 -0.69
N HIS A 555 -0.36 9.43 -0.44
CA HIS A 555 -1.45 8.50 -0.18
C HIS A 555 -1.95 8.64 1.26
N ASN A 556 -3.10 9.27 1.46
CA ASN A 556 -3.67 9.40 2.80
C ASN A 556 -4.73 8.34 3.04
N SER A 557 -4.80 7.82 4.26
CA SER A 557 -5.83 6.89 4.70
C SER A 557 -6.17 7.06 6.17
N SER A 558 -7.47 6.96 6.47
CA SER A 558 -8.00 7.02 7.84
C SER A 558 -9.14 6.02 7.96
N ILE A 559 -9.04 5.10 8.93
CA ILE A 559 -10.07 4.09 9.21
C ILE A 559 -10.57 4.18 10.65
N LEU A 560 -11.85 3.86 10.86
CA LEU A 560 -12.57 4.09 12.12
C LEU A 560 -13.07 2.78 12.71
N PHE A 561 -12.86 2.62 14.02
CA PHE A 561 -13.35 1.50 14.82
C PHE A 561 -14.09 2.00 16.06
N ALA A 562 -15.04 1.22 16.57
CA ALA A 562 -15.72 1.52 17.84
C ALA A 562 -16.02 0.23 18.62
N PRO A 563 -16.29 0.31 19.94
CA PRO A 563 -16.84 -0.80 20.69
C PRO A 563 -18.11 -1.33 20.03
N TYR A 564 -18.19 -2.64 19.87
CA TYR A 564 -19.42 -3.29 19.43
C TYR A 564 -20.44 -3.30 20.58
N LYS A 565 -21.64 -2.78 20.33
CA LYS A 565 -22.76 -2.74 21.28
C LYS A 565 -23.88 -3.69 20.85
#